data_AF-A0A1G7VPF6-F1
#
_entry.id   AF-A0A1G7VPF6-F1
#
_cell.length_a   1.000
_cell.length_b   1.000
_cell.length_c   1.000
_cell.angle_alpha   90.00
_cell.angle_beta   90.00
_cell.angle_gamma   90.00
#
_symmetry.space_group_name_H-M   'P 1'
#
loop_
_entity.id
_entity.type
_entity.pdbx_description
1 polymer ?
#
loop_
_entity_poly.entity_id
_entity_poly.type
_entity_poly.pdbx_seq_one_letter_code
_entity_poly.pdbx_strand_id
1 'polypeptide(L)' 'MALNAHLDTLKRKHQAMSEAVENAQRAPGVDDLQVASMKKEKLRLKEEINRLSA' A
#
# COMPACT_ATOMS: atom_id res chain seq x y z
N MET A 1 -18.87 6.84 -12.04
CA MET A 1 -17.78 7.20 -12.99
C MET A 1 -16.59 7.91 -12.33
N ALA A 2 -16.70 8.61 -11.19
CA ALA A 2 -15.52 9.10 -10.45
C ALA A 2 -15.00 8.13 -9.36
N LEU A 3 -15.92 7.42 -8.69
CA LEU A 3 -15.58 6.48 -7.61
C LEU A 3 -14.70 5.31 -8.08
N ASN A 4 -15.00 4.74 -9.26
CA ASN A 4 -14.19 3.66 -9.83
C ASN A 4 -12.76 4.09 -10.17
N ALA A 5 -12.57 5.30 -10.70
CA ALA A 5 -11.24 5.83 -11.01
C ALA A 5 -10.40 6.03 -9.74
N HIS A 6 -11.04 6.47 -8.64
CA HIS A 6 -10.38 6.58 -7.35
C HIS A 6 -10.01 5.19 -6.78
N LEU A 7 -10.93 4.22 -6.86
CA LEU A 7 -10.69 2.84 -6.45
C LEU A 7 -9.54 2.17 -7.23
N ASP A 8 -9.48 2.37 -8.55
CA ASP A 8 -8.39 1.85 -9.38
C ASP A 8 -7.05 2.50 -9.04
N THR A 9 -7.05 3.79 -8.71
CA THR A 9 -5.85 4.50 -8.26
C THR A 9 -5.36 3.95 -6.92
N LEU A 10 -6.27 3.72 -5.96
CA LEU A 10 -5.93 3.13 -4.67
C LEU A 10 -5.39 1.71 -4.81
N LYS A 11 -6.00 0.87 -5.66
CA LYS A 11 -5.52 -0.48 -5.96
C LYS A 11 -4.10 -0.46 -6.54
N ARG A 12 -3.83 0.41 -7.51
CA ARG A 12 -2.49 0.59 -8.08
C ARG A 12 -1.47 1.03 -7.03
N LYS A 13 -1.83 2.01 -6.18
CA LYS A 13 -0.98 2.46 -5.06
C LYS A 13 -0.70 1.33 -4.07
N HIS A 14 -1.71 0.56 -3.68
CA HIS A 14 -1.55 -0.57 -2.78
C HIS A 14 -0.62 -1.64 -3.36
N GLN A 15 -0.74 -1.92 -4.66
CA GLN A 15 0.11 -2.89 -5.35
C GLN A 15 1.57 -2.44 -5.41
N ALA A 16 1.83 -1.19 -5.85
CA ALA A 16 3.17 -0.60 -5.84
C ALA A 16 3.78 -0.55 -4.43
N MET A 17 2.97 -0.21 -3.41
CA MET A 17 3.45 -0.18 -2.02
C MET A 17 3.77 -1.58 -1.49
N SER A 18 3.05 -2.61 -1.95
CA SER A 18 3.35 -4.01 -1.62
C SER A 18 4.70 -4.45 -2.19
N GLU A 19 4.99 -4.10 -3.45
CA GLU A 19 6.29 -4.37 -4.09
C GLU A 19 7.41 -3.60 -3.40
N ALA A 20 7.18 -2.33 -3.05
CA ALA A 20 8.16 -1.52 -2.33
C ALA A 20 8.48 -2.10 -0.94
N VAL A 21 7.48 -2.59 -0.19
CA VAL A 21 7.69 -3.27 1.10
C VAL A 21 8.51 -4.54 0.91
N GLU A 22 8.21 -5.37 -0.09
CA GLU A 22 8.98 -6.60 -0.35
C GLU A 22 10.44 -6.30 -0.72
N ASN A 23 10.66 -5.31 -1.57
CA ASN A 23 12.01 -4.88 -1.96
C ASN A 23 12.77 -4.33 -0.76
N ALA A 24 12.13 -3.49 0.05
CA ALA A 24 12.69 -2.96 1.28
C ALA A 24 13.09 -4.10 2.23
N GLN A 25 12.20 -5.07 2.47
CA GLN A 25 12.49 -6.22 3.34
C GLN A 25 13.62 -7.13 2.85
N ARG A 26 13.87 -7.18 1.54
CA ARG A 26 14.99 -7.95 0.96
C ARG A 26 16.31 -7.18 0.96
N ALA A 27 16.27 -5.86 1.12
CA ALA A 27 17.46 -5.03 1.10
C ALA A 27 18.24 -5.18 2.43
N PRO A 28 19.54 -5.54 2.38
CA PRO A 28 20.37 -5.59 3.58
C PRO A 28 20.58 -4.16 4.13
N GLY A 29 20.37 -3.97 5.43
CA GLY A 29 20.52 -2.67 6.09
C GLY A 29 19.31 -1.73 5.93
N VAL A 30 18.15 -2.25 5.50
CA VAL A 30 16.91 -1.48 5.57
C VAL A 30 16.53 -1.19 7.02
N ASP A 31 16.01 0.00 7.27
CA ASP A 31 15.48 0.36 8.59
C ASP A 31 14.13 -0.33 8.82
N ASP A 32 14.06 -1.16 9.85
CA ASP A 32 12.83 -1.84 10.28
C ASP A 32 11.69 -0.85 10.56
N LEU A 33 12.00 0.37 11.02
CA LEU A 33 11.01 1.44 11.21
C LEU A 33 10.41 1.91 9.89
N GLN A 34 11.22 2.02 8.83
CA GLN A 34 10.74 2.37 7.49
C GLN A 34 9.81 1.27 6.95
N VAL A 35 10.22 0.00 7.05
CA VAL A 35 9.39 -1.14 6.65
C VAL A 35 8.07 -1.18 7.44
N ALA A 36 8.12 -0.91 8.75
CA ALA A 36 6.92 -0.84 9.58
C ALA A 36 5.98 0.30 9.18
N SER A 37 6.52 1.48 8.83
CA SER A 37 5.74 2.61 8.32
C SER A 37 5.05 2.27 7.00
N MET A 38 5.79 1.70 6.05
CA MET A 38 5.24 1.29 4.75
C MET A 38 4.15 0.23 4.89
N LYS A 39 4.31 -0.73 5.81
CA LYS A 39 3.26 -1.72 6.13
C LYS A 39 2.01 -1.07 6.72
N LYS A 40 2.15 -0.04 7.56
CA LYS A 40 1.00 0.73 8.09
C LYS A 40 0.28 1.49 6.97
N GLU A 41 1.01 2.13 6.06
CA GLU A 41 0.40 2.79 4.91
C GLU A 41 -0.32 1.79 3.98
N LYS A 42 0.29 0.63 3.73
CA LYS A 42 -0.34 -0.47 2.98
C LYS A 42 -1.66 -0.91 3.64
N LEU A 43 -1.70 -1.02 4.97
CA LEU A 43 -2.92 -1.38 5.70
C LEU A 43 -4.01 -0.31 5.52
N ARG A 44 -3.67 0.97 5.66
CA ARG A 44 -4.60 2.09 5.45
C ARG A 44 -5.20 2.09 4.05
N LEU A 45 -4.37 1.89 3.02
CA LEU A 45 -4.84 1.79 1.63
C LEU A 45 -5.81 0.62 1.46
N LYS A 46 -5.53 -0.53 2.09
CA LYS A 46 -6.43 -1.70 2.06
C LYS A 46 -7.77 -1.40 2.73
N GLU A 47 -7.77 -0.74 3.88
CA GLU A 47 -8.99 -0.32 4.58
C GLU A 47 -9.80 0.68 3.75
N GLU A 48 -9.14 1.63 3.11
CA GLU A 48 -9.79 2.63 2.25
C GLU A 48 -10.39 1.98 1.00
N ILE A 49 -9.68 1.05 0.35
CA ILE A 49 -10.21 0.24 -0.76
C ILE A 49 -11.45 -0.54 -0.31
N ASN A 50 -11.38 -1.23 0.84
CA ASN A 50 -12.50 -2.01 1.36
C ASN A 50 -13.70 -1.11 1.66
N ARG A 51 -13.48 0.06 2.26
CA ARG A 51 -14.53 1.03 2.57
C ARG A 51 -15.22 1.57 1.31
N LEU A 52 -14.48 1.76 0.23
CA LEU A 52 -15.01 2.27 -1.04
C LEU A 52 -15.58 1.18 -1.95
N SER A 53 -15.27 -0.09 -1.68
CA SER A 53 -15.76 -1.25 -2.44
C SER A 53 -17.03 -1.88 -1.83
N ALA A 54 -17.40 -1.51 -0.60
CA ALA A 54 -18.62 -1.92 0.08
C ALA A 54 -19.82 -1.05 -0.33
#